data_AF-A0A0F9J3N5-F1
#
_entry.id   AF-A0A0F9J3N5-F1
#
_cell.length_a   1.000
_cell.length_b   1.000
_cell.length_c   1.000
_cell.angle_alpha   90.00
_cell.angle_beta   90.00
_cell.angle_gamma   90.00
#
_symmetry.space_group_name_H-M   'P 1'
#
loop_
_entity.id
_entity.type
_entity.pdbx_description
1 polymer ?
#
loop_
_entity_poly.entity_id
_entity_poly.type
_entity_poly.pdbx_seq_one_letter_code
_entity_poly.pdbx_strand_id
1 'polypeptide(L)'
;MAPPIKYNIDKLLGSLKFYTEGNDIPILAEFAYKYGISREYLYQLAGKNKSLSYAIKKLILKKEAQLEKLGLSGHVDKTMAIFSLKQIGWKDRVDIDTTTKGEKIGTFDAPAIARDLYALIYGPQKTDEGDGGPEKKKGNRKAR
;
A
#
# COMPACT_ATOMS: atom_id res chain seq x y z
N MET A 1 20.32 -25.52 22.02
CA MET A 1 19.87 -25.56 20.60
C MET A 1 19.94 -27.01 20.16
N ALA A 2 18.80 -27.62 19.81
CA ALA A 2 18.81 -28.95 19.21
C ALA A 2 19.58 -28.90 17.87
N PRO A 3 20.35 -29.95 17.51
CA PRO A 3 21.07 -29.97 16.25
C PRO A 3 20.08 -29.84 15.08
N PRO A 4 20.41 -29.11 14.01
CA PRO A 4 19.52 -28.98 12.87
C PRO A 4 19.21 -30.37 12.32
N ILE A 5 17.93 -30.73 12.30
CA ILE A 5 17.45 -31.99 11.74
C ILE A 5 18.00 -32.06 10.30
N LYS A 6 18.76 -33.10 10.00
CA LYS A 6 19.30 -33.31 8.64
C LYS A 6 18.14 -33.79 7.77
N TYR A 7 17.51 -32.85 7.06
CA TYR A 7 16.37 -33.18 6.20
C TYR A 7 16.83 -33.88 4.92
N ASN A 8 16.06 -34.89 4.52
CA ASN A 8 16.18 -35.48 3.20
C ASN A 8 15.59 -34.50 2.17
N ILE A 9 16.45 -33.96 1.30
CA ILE A 9 16.09 -32.91 0.35
C ILE A 9 15.05 -33.41 -0.66
N ASP A 10 15.16 -34.65 -1.12
CA ASP A 10 14.24 -35.20 -2.12
C ASP A 10 12.83 -35.37 -1.55
N LYS A 11 12.74 -35.85 -0.30
CA LYS A 11 11.46 -35.93 0.43
C LYS A 11 10.86 -34.53 0.65
N LEU A 12 11.69 -33.57 1.04
CA LEU A 12 11.25 -32.18 1.23
C LEU A 12 10.75 -31.56 -0.07
N LEU A 13 11.47 -31.79 -1.17
CA LEU A 13 11.11 -31.32 -2.50
C LEU A 13 9.78 -31.91 -2.96
N GLY A 14 9.59 -33.23 -2.81
CA GLY A 14 8.32 -33.89 -3.13
C GLY A 14 7.17 -33.33 -2.31
N SER A 15 7.38 -33.15 -1.01
CA SER A 15 6.41 -32.57 -0.08
C SER A 15 6.03 -31.13 -0.44
N LEU A 16 7.01 -30.30 -0.82
CA LEU A 16 6.80 -28.92 -1.22
C LEU A 16 6.02 -28.83 -2.54
N LYS A 17 6.34 -29.69 -3.52
CA LYS A 17 5.60 -29.76 -4.79
C LYS A 17 4.15 -30.17 -4.55
N PHE A 18 3.93 -31.23 -3.77
CA PHE A 18 2.59 -31.69 -3.41
C PHE A 18 1.78 -30.59 -2.71
N TYR A 19 2.39 -29.92 -1.73
CA TYR A 19 1.77 -28.79 -1.06
C TYR A 19 1.45 -27.63 -2.00
N THR A 20 2.36 -27.30 -2.93
CA THR A 20 2.15 -26.22 -3.90
C THR A 20 0.98 -26.53 -4.82
N GLU A 21 0.85 -27.76 -5.32
CA GLU A 21 -0.23 -28.13 -6.23
C GLU A 21 -1.59 -28.22 -5.52
N GLY A 22 -1.62 -28.75 -4.29
CA GLY A 22 -2.86 -28.97 -3.54
C GLY A 22 -3.47 -27.73 -2.88
N ASN A 23 -2.78 -26.59 -2.86
CA ASN A 23 -3.29 -25.35 -2.28
C ASN A 23 -3.47 -24.27 -3.36
N ASP A 24 -4.57 -23.53 -3.30
CA ASP A 24 -4.85 -22.44 -4.24
C ASP A 24 -3.88 -21.28 -4.01
N ILE A 25 -3.77 -20.79 -2.77
CA ILE A 25 -2.84 -19.72 -2.40
C ILE A 25 -1.76 -20.33 -1.50
N PRO A 26 -0.70 -20.95 -2.06
CA PRO A 26 0.28 -21.63 -1.23
C PRO A 26 1.14 -20.62 -0.45
N ILE A 27 1.30 -20.86 0.85
CA ILE A 27 2.10 -20.00 1.75
C ILE A 27 3.36 -20.76 2.21
N LEU A 28 4.54 -20.22 1.89
CA LEU A 28 5.81 -20.84 2.25
C LEU A 28 6.01 -20.93 3.78
N ALA A 29 5.56 -19.91 4.51
CA ALA A 29 5.66 -19.86 5.97
C ALA A 29 4.82 -20.97 6.63
N GLU A 30 3.61 -21.22 6.11
CA GLU A 30 2.75 -22.31 6.58
C GLU A 30 3.37 -23.68 6.30
N PHE A 31 3.94 -23.87 5.10
CA PHE A 31 4.70 -25.07 4.79
C PHE A 31 5.86 -25.25 5.79
N ALA A 32 6.65 -24.22 6.02
CA ALA A 32 7.77 -24.27 6.96
C ALA A 32 7.31 -24.68 8.37
N TYR A 33 6.22 -24.09 8.86
CA TYR A 33 5.60 -24.44 10.13
C TYR A 33 5.15 -25.91 10.19
N LYS A 34 4.40 -26.38 9.19
CA LYS A 34 3.88 -27.77 9.12
C LYS A 34 4.96 -28.84 9.16
N TYR A 35 6.12 -28.56 8.57
CA TYR A 35 7.23 -29.52 8.50
C TYR A 35 8.29 -29.30 9.59
N GLY A 36 8.09 -28.36 10.51
CA GLY A 36 9.03 -28.09 11.60
C GLY A 36 10.36 -27.50 11.13
N ILE A 37 10.35 -26.75 10.03
CA ILE A 37 11.54 -26.16 9.40
C ILE A 37 11.44 -24.64 9.51
N SER A 38 12.51 -23.96 9.91
CA SER A 38 12.52 -22.49 9.85
C SER A 38 12.62 -22.02 8.39
N ARG A 39 11.97 -20.89 8.07
CA ARG A 39 12.02 -20.35 6.70
C ARG A 39 13.44 -20.01 6.29
N GLU A 40 14.23 -19.48 7.22
CA GLU A 40 15.62 -19.11 7.01
C GLU A 40 16.44 -20.32 6.58
N TYR A 41 16.25 -21.46 7.27
CA TYR A 41 16.94 -22.69 6.93
C TYR A 41 16.47 -23.26 5.59
N LEU A 42 15.18 -23.15 5.27
CA LEU A 42 14.64 -23.56 3.97
C LEU A 42 15.29 -22.79 2.81
N TYR A 43 15.49 -21.47 2.96
CA TYR A 43 16.21 -20.66 1.98
C TYR A 43 17.70 -21.00 1.90
N GLN A 44 18.36 -21.31 3.03
CA GLN A 44 19.75 -21.78 3.03
C GLN A 44 19.90 -23.10 2.26
N LEU A 45 18.98 -24.05 2.43
CA LEU A 45 18.95 -25.29 1.66
C LEU A 45 18.71 -25.03 0.18
N ALA A 46 17.82 -24.10 -0.16
CA ALA A 46 17.56 -23.70 -1.54
C ALA A 46 18.79 -23.06 -2.21
N GLY A 47 19.63 -22.35 -1.47
CA GLY A 47 20.92 -21.83 -1.97
C GLY A 47 21.89 -22.95 -2.39
N LYS A 48 21.77 -24.13 -1.77
CA LYS A 48 22.63 -25.30 -2.06
C LYS A 48 22.03 -26.25 -3.10
N ASN A 49 20.70 -26.28 -3.23
CA ASN A 49 19.98 -27.17 -4.14
C ASN A 49 19.09 -26.40 -5.12
N LYS A 50 19.45 -26.43 -6.41
CA LYS A 50 18.74 -25.72 -7.48
C LYS A 50 17.28 -26.17 -7.64
N SER A 51 17.00 -27.47 -7.47
CA SER A 51 15.64 -28.02 -7.61
C SER A 51 14.71 -27.51 -6.52
N LEU A 52 15.20 -27.41 -5.28
CA LEU A 52 14.46 -26.82 -4.18
C LEU A 52 14.24 -25.32 -4.37
N SER A 53 15.27 -24.60 -4.82
CA SER A 53 15.14 -23.18 -5.19
C SER A 53 14.05 -22.95 -6.24
N TYR A 54 14.06 -23.77 -7.30
CA TYR A 54 13.05 -23.70 -8.34
C TYR A 54 11.64 -24.02 -7.81
N ALA A 55 11.49 -25.03 -6.95
CA ALA A 55 10.20 -25.36 -6.34
C ALA A 55 9.65 -24.22 -5.46
N ILE A 56 10.51 -23.54 -4.68
CA ILE A 56 10.10 -22.36 -3.90
C ILE A 56 9.67 -21.22 -4.83
N LYS A 57 10.41 -20.96 -5.91
CA LYS A 57 10.03 -19.95 -6.91
C LYS A 57 8.69 -20.29 -7.56
N LYS A 58 8.46 -21.55 -7.92
CA LYS A 58 7.18 -22.01 -8.47
C LYS A 58 6.03 -21.79 -7.50
N LEU A 59 6.23 -22.06 -6.21
CA LEU A 59 5.25 -21.78 -5.16
C LEU A 59 4.89 -20.29 -5.12
N ILE A 60 5.91 -19.42 -5.12
CA ILE A 60 5.71 -17.97 -5.10
C ILE A 60 4.95 -17.50 -6.35
N LEU A 61 5.33 -17.98 -7.54
CA LEU A 61 4.63 -17.66 -8.80
C LEU A 61 3.16 -18.11 -8.78
N LYS A 62 2.86 -19.30 -8.24
CA LYS A 62 1.48 -19.76 -8.09
C LYS A 62 0.71 -18.85 -7.15
N LYS A 63 1.28 -18.49 -6.00
CA LYS A 63 0.68 -17.56 -5.04
C LYS A 63 0.37 -16.21 -5.69
N GLU A 64 1.32 -15.66 -6.45
CA GLU A 64 1.17 -14.39 -7.17
C GLU A 64 0.01 -14.44 -8.17
N ALA A 65 0.02 -15.42 -9.08
CA ALA A 65 -1.03 -15.58 -10.08
C ALA A 65 -2.43 -15.75 -9.47
N GLN A 66 -2.52 -16.47 -8.34
CA GLN A 66 -3.79 -16.73 -7.67
C GLN A 66 -4.29 -15.51 -6.90
N LEU A 67 -3.41 -14.75 -6.25
CA LEU A 67 -3.78 -13.50 -5.60
C LEU A 67 -4.28 -12.46 -6.59
N GLU A 68 -3.63 -12.35 -7.76
CA GLU A 68 -4.07 -11.46 -8.82
C GLU A 68 -5.45 -11.89 -9.36
N LYS A 69 -5.59 -13.16 -9.75
CA LYS A 69 -6.84 -13.70 -10.29
C LYS A 69 -8.01 -13.53 -9.31
N LEU A 70 -7.81 -13.92 -8.05
CA LEU A 70 -8.86 -13.90 -7.03
C LEU A 70 -9.15 -12.49 -6.51
N GLY A 71 -8.15 -11.60 -6.51
CA GLY A 71 -8.34 -10.18 -6.22
C GLY A 71 -9.15 -9.48 -7.31
N LEU A 72 -8.90 -9.81 -8.58
CA LEU A 72 -9.68 -9.28 -9.72
C LEU A 72 -11.13 -9.78 -9.71
N SER A 73 -11.36 -11.06 -9.38
CA SER A 73 -12.70 -11.64 -9.29
C SER A 73 -13.45 -11.30 -7.99
N GLY A 74 -12.83 -10.55 -7.07
CA GLY A 74 -13.42 -10.16 -5.79
C GLY A 74 -13.60 -11.32 -4.78
N HIS A 75 -12.96 -12.47 -5.02
CA HIS A 75 -13.00 -13.61 -4.10
C HIS A 75 -12.04 -13.45 -2.92
N VAL A 76 -11.03 -12.59 -3.07
CA VAL A 76 -10.14 -12.16 -2.00
C VAL A 76 -10.26 -10.65 -1.85
N ASP A 77 -10.20 -10.17 -0.61
CA ASP A 77 -10.15 -8.74 -0.34
C ASP A 77 -8.98 -8.09 -1.09
N LYS A 78 -9.30 -7.07 -1.91
CA LYS A 78 -8.33 -6.43 -2.80
C LYS A 78 -7.17 -5.82 -2.03
N THR A 79 -7.44 -5.23 -0.87
CA THR A 79 -6.42 -4.63 -0.01
C THR A 79 -5.45 -5.69 0.51
N MET A 80 -5.97 -6.83 0.97
CA MET A 80 -5.17 -7.96 1.42
C MET A 80 -4.39 -8.63 0.29
N ALA A 81 -4.96 -8.71 -0.91
CA ALA A 81 -4.26 -9.20 -2.10
C ALA A 81 -3.06 -8.30 -2.44
N ILE A 82 -3.28 -6.98 -2.52
CA ILE A 82 -2.22 -5.98 -2.76
C ILE A 82 -1.14 -6.04 -1.67
N PHE A 83 -1.53 -6.08 -0.40
CA PHE A 83 -0.59 -6.18 0.71
C PHE A 83 0.26 -7.45 0.59
N SER A 84 -0.36 -8.58 0.26
CA SER A 84 0.34 -9.86 0.09
C SER A 84 1.29 -9.87 -1.10
N LEU A 85 0.92 -9.26 -2.22
CA LEU A 85 1.77 -9.10 -3.41
C LEU A 85 2.99 -8.23 -3.10
N LYS A 86 2.81 -7.15 -2.31
CA LYS A 86 3.94 -6.30 -1.86
C LYS A 86 4.97 -7.07 -1.03
N GLN A 87 4.54 -8.00 -0.18
CA GLN A 87 5.46 -8.87 0.59
C GLN A 87 6.31 -9.79 -0.31
N ILE A 88 5.89 -10.03 -1.56
CA ILE A 88 6.60 -10.86 -2.54
C ILE A 88 7.56 -10.02 -3.40
N GLY A 89 7.46 -8.68 -3.33
CA GLY A 89 8.35 -7.76 -4.02
C GLY A 89 7.66 -6.79 -4.98
N TRP A 90 6.33 -6.84 -5.09
CA TRP A 90 5.59 -5.84 -5.87
C TRP A 90 5.73 -4.46 -5.23
N LYS A 91 5.86 -3.43 -6.06
CA LYS A 91 5.99 -2.04 -5.62
C LYS A 91 5.02 -1.19 -6.40
N ASP A 92 4.35 -0.29 -5.69
CA ASP A 92 3.58 0.76 -6.34
C ASP A 92 4.56 1.76 -6.93
N ARG A 93 4.37 2.12 -8.21
CA ARG A 93 5.03 3.28 -8.78
C ARG A 93 4.25 4.52 -8.37
N VAL A 94 4.93 5.47 -7.73
CA VAL A 94 4.38 6.78 -7.42
C VAL A 94 5.17 7.81 -8.21
N ASP A 95 4.52 8.47 -9.16
CA ASP A 95 5.08 9.59 -9.89
C ASP A 95 4.63 10.88 -9.19
N ILE A 96 5.58 11.60 -8.59
CA ILE A 96 5.32 12.86 -7.88
C ILE A 96 5.84 14.01 -8.75
N ASP A 97 4.92 14.77 -9.35
CA ASP A 97 5.27 16.02 -10.01
C ASP A 97 5.51 17.10 -8.96
N THR A 98 6.76 17.54 -8.84
CA THR A 98 7.14 18.58 -7.89
C THR A 98 7.34 19.88 -8.67
N THR A 99 6.25 20.58 -8.98
CA THR A 99 6.34 21.90 -9.60
C THR A 99 6.85 22.91 -8.56
N THR A 100 8.13 23.25 -8.62
CA THR A 100 8.84 24.10 -7.64
C THR A 100 8.45 25.59 -7.68
N LYS A 101 7.37 25.97 -8.40
CA LYS A 101 6.96 27.37 -8.57
C LYS A 101 5.84 27.86 -7.65
N GLY A 102 5.38 27.03 -6.70
CA GLY A 102 4.41 27.49 -5.70
C GLY A 102 3.11 28.05 -6.29
N GLU A 103 2.74 27.59 -7.50
CA GLU A 103 1.42 27.87 -8.04
C GLU A 103 0.43 27.10 -7.17
N LYS A 104 -0.33 27.84 -6.37
CA LYS A 104 -1.45 27.30 -5.62
C LYS A 104 -2.36 26.61 -6.64
N ILE A 105 -2.56 25.30 -6.49
CA ILE A 105 -3.68 24.60 -7.15
C ILE A 105 -4.92 25.43 -6.80
N GLY A 106 -5.57 25.97 -7.83
CA GLY A 106 -6.50 27.09 -7.78
C GLY A 106 -7.18 27.29 -6.41
N THR A 107 -6.82 28.36 -5.72
CA THR A 107 -7.58 28.79 -4.54
C THR A 107 -9.02 29.03 -4.95
N PHE A 108 -9.91 28.15 -4.50
CA PHE A 108 -11.34 28.30 -4.66
C PHE A 108 -11.81 29.43 -3.74
N ASP A 109 -11.98 30.62 -4.32
CA ASP A 109 -12.50 31.78 -3.59
C ASP A 109 -14.03 31.69 -3.51
N ALA A 110 -14.51 30.77 -2.66
CA ALA A 110 -15.93 30.51 -2.43
C ALA A 110 -16.77 31.80 -2.20
N PRO A 111 -16.27 32.84 -1.50
CA PRO A 111 -16.99 34.09 -1.32
C PRO A 111 -17.23 34.89 -2.61
N ALA A 112 -16.30 34.85 -3.56
CA ALA A 112 -16.42 35.60 -4.82
C ALA A 112 -17.52 35.00 -5.71
N ILE A 113 -17.52 33.67 -5.86
CA ILE A 113 -18.53 32.95 -6.63
C ILE A 113 -19.91 33.12 -5.99
N ALA A 114 -20.00 33.10 -4.66
CA ALA A 114 -21.25 33.33 -3.95
C ALA A 114 -21.82 34.73 -4.20
N ARG A 115 -20.97 35.76 -4.26
CA ARG A 115 -21.39 37.14 -4.61
C ARG A 115 -21.86 37.24 -6.05
N ASP A 116 -21.12 36.63 -6.98
CA ASP A 116 -21.46 36.67 -8.41
C ASP A 116 -22.77 35.90 -8.70
N LEU A 117 -22.96 34.73 -8.10
CA LEU A 117 -24.22 33.97 -8.18
C LEU A 117 -25.38 34.74 -7.55
N TYR A 118 -25.17 35.38 -6.39
CA TYR A 118 -26.20 36.18 -5.75
C TYR A 118 -26.59 37.40 -6.60
N ALA A 119 -25.62 38.08 -7.21
CA ALA A 119 -25.88 39.21 -8.11
C ALA A 119 -26.60 38.81 -9.41
N LEU A 120 -26.35 37.60 -9.92
CA LEU A 120 -27.07 37.03 -11.06
C LEU A 120 -28.54 36.70 -10.74
N ILE A 121 -28.81 36.21 -9.53
CA ILE A 121 -30.17 35.80 -9.13
C ILE A 121 -30.99 37.00 -8.64
N TYR A 122 -30.36 37.94 -7.92
CA TYR A 122 -31.06 39.00 -7.18
C TYR A 122 -30.71 40.43 -7.62
N GLY A 123 -29.82 40.61 -8.61
CA GLY A 123 -29.38 41.92 -9.11
C GLY A 123 -28.31 42.60 -8.24
N PRO A 124 -27.57 43.58 -8.78
CA PRO A 124 -26.52 44.29 -8.04
C PRO A 124 -27.12 45.15 -6.92
N GLN A 125 -26.71 44.87 -5.68
CA GLN A 125 -27.03 45.71 -4.52
C GLN A 125 -26.17 46.99 -4.61
N LYS A 126 -26.81 48.16 -4.63
CA LYS A 126 -26.10 49.43 -4.42
C LYS A 126 -25.57 49.44 -2.98
N THR A 127 -24.26 49.51 -2.81
CA THR A 127 -23.67 49.84 -1.51
C THR A 127 -23.87 51.33 -1.29
N ASP A 128 -24.92 51.70 -0.57
CA ASP A 128 -25.06 53.06 -0.04
C ASP A 128 -23.97 53.28 1.01
N GLU A 129 -23.27 54.41 0.87
CA GLU A 129 -22.25 54.90 1.79
C GLU A 129 -22.82 55.10 3.19
N GLY A 130 -22.10 54.65 4.22
CA GLY A 130 -22.50 54.85 5.62
C GLY A 130 -21.46 54.34 6.62
N ASP A 131 -20.51 55.22 6.93
CA ASP A 131 -19.95 55.54 8.27
C ASP A 131 -19.54 54.42 9.26
N GLY A 132 -18.37 54.60 9.89
CA GLY A 132 -17.96 53.86 11.09
C GLY A 132 -16.77 52.91 10.95
N GLY A 133 -15.57 53.46 10.77
CA GLY A 133 -14.33 52.68 10.96
C GLY A 133 -14.12 52.29 12.43
N PRO A 134 -13.73 51.05 12.78
CA PRO A 134 -13.37 50.72 14.14
C PRO A 134 -11.88 50.99 14.41
N GLU A 135 -11.68 51.86 15.38
CA GLU A 135 -10.45 52.29 16.03
C GLU A 135 -9.55 51.11 16.49
N LYS A 136 -8.30 51.07 15.99
CA LYS A 136 -7.29 50.10 16.43
C LYS A 136 -6.85 50.38 17.86
N LYS A 137 -7.38 49.65 18.85
CA LYS A 137 -6.80 49.61 20.21
C LYS A 137 -5.40 48.98 20.16
N LYS A 138 -4.37 49.79 20.38
CA LYS A 138 -2.97 49.35 20.56
C LYS A 138 -2.85 48.54 21.86
N GLY A 139 -2.65 47.23 21.73
CA GLY A 139 -2.32 46.34 22.83
C GLY A 139 -0.89 46.58 23.34
N ASN A 140 -0.80 47.08 24.56
CA ASN A 140 0.41 47.24 25.34
C ASN A 140 1.00 45.86 25.70
N ARG A 141 2.23 45.55 25.27
CA ARG A 141 3.04 44.46 25.83
C ARG A 141 4.34 45.04 26.36
N LYS A 142 4.41 45.24 27.68
CA LYS A 142 5.65 45.42 28.42
C LYS A 142 6.50 44.16 28.24
N ALA A 143 7.68 44.30 27.66
CA ALA A 143 8.77 43.34 27.78
C ALA A 143 9.47 43.55 29.13
N ARG A 144 9.96 42.44 29.69
CA ARG A 144 10.82 42.36 30.87
C ARG A 144 12.08 43.20 30.75
#